data_AF-A0A661RW14-F1
#
_entry.id   AF-A0A661RW14-F1
#
_cell.length_a   1.000
_cell.length_b   1.000
_cell.length_c   1.000
_cell.angle_alpha   90.00
_cell.angle_beta   90.00
_cell.angle_gamma   90.00
#
_symmetry.space_group_name_H-M   'P 1'
#
loop_
_entity.id
_entity.type
_entity.pdbx_description
1 polymer ?
#
loop_
_entity_poly.entity_id
_entity_poly.type
_entity_poly.pdbx_seq_one_letter_code
_entity_poly.pdbx_strand_id
1 'polypeptide(L)'
;MENEPKKYGRRRREMLEKQIVSRGVTNPLVLEAMSKVPRHLFVSEALVDSAYGDFPLPIGEGQTISQPYIIAEMTQCLELKGHERVLEIGTGSGYQAAVLAQIVYKVYTIERNNALFLQTRKLFDTLRYHNIVTRYSDGTQGWKQ
;
A
#
# COMPACT_ATOMS: atom_id res chain seq x y z
N MET A 1 0.99 13.25 8.91
CA MET A 1 2.36 13.72 8.69
C MET A 1 2.32 15.23 8.56
N GLU A 2 2.80 15.96 9.57
CA GLU A 2 2.57 17.41 9.70
C GLU A 2 3.21 18.29 8.63
N ASN A 3 4.08 17.73 7.75
CA ASN A 3 4.85 18.51 6.77
C ASN A 3 4.74 18.03 5.32
N GLU A 4 3.67 17.31 4.94
CA GLU A 4 3.51 16.90 3.53
C GLU A 4 3.29 18.12 2.61
N PRO A 5 4.02 18.24 1.49
CA PRO A 5 3.74 19.28 0.50
C PRO A 5 2.28 19.23 0.02
N LYS A 6 1.59 20.38 0.07
CA LYS A 6 0.16 20.51 -0.30
C LYS A 6 -0.20 19.91 -1.66
N LYS A 7 0.76 19.83 -2.60
CA LYS A 7 0.57 19.21 -3.92
C LYS A 7 0.19 17.72 -3.83
N TYR A 8 0.77 16.95 -2.92
CA TYR A 8 0.50 15.51 -2.82
C TYR A 8 -0.87 15.23 -2.21
N GLY A 9 -1.29 16.02 -1.22
CA GLY A 9 -2.65 15.96 -0.68
C GLY A 9 -3.71 16.24 -1.75
N ARG A 10 -3.48 17.24 -2.62
CA ARG A 10 -4.38 17.53 -3.75
C ARG A 10 -4.43 16.36 -4.75
N ARG A 11 -3.27 15.87 -5.21
CA ARG A 11 -3.18 14.76 -6.17
C ARG A 11 -3.84 13.48 -5.66
N ARG A 12 -3.69 13.18 -4.37
CA ARG A 12 -4.33 12.02 -3.73
C ARG A 12 -5.85 12.16 -3.68
N ARG A 13 -6.36 13.35 -3.40
CA ARG A 13 -7.80 13.62 -3.43
C ARG A 13 -8.35 13.44 -4.85
N GLU A 14 -7.66 13.99 -5.85
CA GLU A 14 -8.04 13.81 -7.25
C GLU A 14 -7.99 12.34 -7.70
N MET A 15 -6.98 11.58 -7.24
CA MET A 15 -6.90 10.13 -7.45
C MET A 15 -8.14 9.43 -6.86
N LEU A 16 -8.51 9.74 -5.62
CA LEU A 16 -9.71 9.16 -4.98
C LEU A 16 -10.99 9.48 -5.77
N GLU A 17 -11.24 10.74 -6.06
CA GLU A 17 -12.48 11.19 -6.70
C GLU A 17 -12.60 10.68 -8.14
N LYS A 18 -11.53 10.84 -8.93
CA LYS A 18 -11.58 10.64 -10.39
C LYS A 18 -11.22 9.23 -10.82
N GLN A 19 -10.46 8.49 -10.04
CA GLN A 19 -9.93 7.17 -10.44
C GLN A 19 -10.47 6.02 -9.59
N ILE A 20 -10.92 6.26 -8.36
CA ILE A 20 -11.35 5.21 -7.43
C ILE A 20 -12.88 5.23 -7.26
N VAL A 21 -13.43 6.34 -6.74
CA VAL A 21 -14.87 6.47 -6.47
C VAL A 21 -15.69 6.42 -7.76
N SER A 22 -15.24 7.12 -8.80
CA SER A 22 -15.89 7.13 -10.13
C SER A 22 -16.02 5.74 -10.78
N ARG A 23 -15.26 4.75 -10.28
CA ARG A 23 -15.18 3.40 -10.83
C ARG A 23 -15.76 2.33 -9.89
N GLY A 24 -16.52 2.73 -8.87
CA GLY A 24 -17.34 1.79 -8.08
C GLY A 24 -16.75 1.38 -6.73
N VAL A 25 -15.59 1.90 -6.34
CA VAL A 25 -15.09 1.72 -4.97
C VAL A 25 -15.83 2.67 -4.04
N THR A 26 -16.64 2.12 -3.14
CA THR A 26 -17.54 2.84 -2.24
C THR A 26 -17.37 2.49 -0.77
N ASN A 27 -16.56 1.47 -0.45
CA ASN A 27 -16.32 1.09 0.94
C ASN A 27 -15.62 2.23 1.71
N PRO A 28 -16.24 2.77 2.79
CA PRO A 28 -15.71 3.94 3.49
C PRO A 28 -14.36 3.69 4.16
N LEU A 29 -14.11 2.48 4.67
CA LEU A 29 -12.83 2.13 5.30
C LEU A 29 -11.69 2.13 4.26
N VAL A 30 -11.97 1.66 3.04
CA VAL A 30 -11.01 1.67 1.93
C VAL A 30 -10.69 3.10 1.50
N LEU A 31 -11.73 3.92 1.30
CA LEU A 31 -11.55 5.32 0.89
C LEU A 31 -10.78 6.12 1.95
N GLU A 32 -11.09 5.91 3.23
CA GLU A 32 -10.37 6.52 4.34
C GLU A 32 -8.90 6.09 4.36
N ALA A 33 -8.61 4.80 4.24
CA ALA A 33 -7.24 4.28 4.19
C ALA A 33 -6.44 4.88 3.01
N MET A 34 -7.01 4.87 1.80
CA MET A 34 -6.39 5.43 0.60
C MET A 34 -6.16 6.95 0.70
N SER A 35 -7.00 7.67 1.47
CA SER A 35 -6.81 9.10 1.75
C SER A 35 -5.66 9.37 2.72
N LYS A 36 -5.37 8.44 3.65
CA LYS A 36 -4.34 8.61 4.68
C LYS A 36 -2.96 8.17 4.20
N VAL A 37 -2.86 7.09 3.42
CA VAL A 37 -1.56 6.53 3.03
C VAL A 37 -0.90 7.33 1.90
N PRO A 38 0.26 7.98 2.15
CA PRO A 38 0.93 8.81 1.16
C PRO A 38 1.70 7.96 0.13
N ARG A 39 1.03 7.59 -0.98
CA ARG A 39 1.59 6.70 -2.01
C ARG A 39 2.96 7.10 -2.54
N HIS A 40 3.24 8.40 -2.61
CA HIS A 40 4.53 8.92 -3.05
C HIS A 40 5.73 8.55 -2.14
N LEU A 41 5.50 8.11 -0.90
CA LEU A 41 6.57 7.58 -0.03
C LEU A 41 6.97 6.14 -0.36
N PHE A 42 6.20 5.47 -1.24
CA PHE A 42 6.38 4.07 -1.64
C PHE A 42 6.93 3.93 -3.06
N VAL A 43 7.48 5.01 -3.62
CA VAL A 43 8.13 5.04 -4.95
C VAL A 43 9.49 5.73 -4.84
N SER A 44 10.34 5.56 -5.86
CA SER A 44 11.60 6.30 -5.92
C SER A 44 11.36 7.80 -6.11
N GLU A 45 12.33 8.62 -5.67
CA GLU A 45 12.26 10.08 -5.75
C GLU A 45 11.93 10.58 -7.16
N ALA A 46 12.53 9.97 -8.19
CA ALA A 46 12.31 10.29 -9.59
C ALA A 46 10.85 10.07 -10.06
N LEU A 47 10.06 9.26 -9.36
CA LEU A 47 8.70 8.88 -9.73
C LEU A 47 7.63 9.50 -8.85
N VAL A 48 8.02 10.25 -7.81
CA VAL A 48 7.13 10.88 -6.84
C VAL A 48 6.06 11.74 -7.52
N ASP A 49 6.40 12.43 -8.61
CA ASP A 49 5.43 13.26 -9.32
C ASP A 49 4.37 12.46 -10.09
N SER A 50 4.67 11.21 -10.42
CA SER A 50 3.76 10.26 -11.08
C SER A 50 2.98 9.37 -10.10
N ALA A 51 3.28 9.45 -8.79
CA ALA A 51 2.82 8.48 -7.79
C ALA A 51 1.30 8.29 -7.71
N TYR A 52 0.51 9.29 -8.11
CA TYR A 52 -0.95 9.30 -8.00
C TYR A 52 -1.69 9.11 -9.34
N GLY A 53 -0.96 8.74 -10.41
CA GLY A 53 -1.57 8.30 -11.66
C GLY A 53 -2.09 6.87 -11.55
N ASP A 54 -3.16 6.54 -12.29
CA ASP A 54 -3.72 5.19 -12.31
C ASP A 54 -2.93 4.23 -13.22
N PHE A 55 -1.66 4.00 -12.90
CA PHE A 55 -0.79 3.07 -13.61
C PHE A 55 0.29 2.50 -12.67
N PRO A 56 0.86 1.33 -13.01
CA PRO A 56 1.96 0.78 -12.24
C PRO A 56 3.23 1.62 -12.40
N LEU A 57 4.05 1.67 -11.34
CA LEU A 57 5.35 2.32 -11.35
C LEU A 57 6.45 1.31 -10.96
N PRO A 58 7.65 1.38 -11.57
CA PRO A 58 8.74 0.49 -11.20
C PRO A 58 9.25 0.80 -9.79
N ILE A 59 9.59 -0.24 -9.03
CA ILE A 59 10.08 -0.15 -7.65
C ILE A 59 11.47 -0.79 -7.46
N GLY A 60 12.12 -1.14 -8.56
CA GLY A 60 13.37 -1.90 -8.58
C GLY A 60 13.12 -3.40 -8.75
N GLU A 61 14.20 -4.16 -8.99
CA GLU A 61 14.16 -5.63 -9.02
C GLU A 61 13.17 -6.24 -10.04
N GLY A 62 12.88 -5.51 -11.12
CA GLY A 62 11.88 -5.89 -12.12
C GLY A 62 10.43 -5.90 -11.60
N GLN A 63 10.17 -5.35 -10.41
CA GLN A 63 8.85 -5.29 -9.79
C GLN A 63 8.18 -3.92 -9.98
N THR A 64 6.88 -3.89 -9.77
CA THR A 64 6.08 -2.65 -9.82
C THR A 64 5.18 -2.49 -8.60
N ILE A 65 4.89 -1.25 -8.22
CA ILE A 65 3.76 -0.92 -7.35
C ILE A 65 2.49 -0.89 -8.21
N SER A 66 1.47 -1.67 -7.83
CA SER A 66 0.19 -1.73 -8.57
C SER A 66 -0.51 -0.39 -8.62
N GLN A 67 -1.27 -0.13 -9.68
CA GLN A 67 -2.04 1.10 -9.84
C GLN A 67 -3.03 1.33 -8.67
N PRO A 68 -3.28 2.59 -8.25
CA PRO A 68 -4.20 2.93 -7.17
C PRO A 68 -5.58 2.29 -7.24
N TYR A 69 -6.20 2.22 -8.43
CA TYR A 69 -7.53 1.62 -8.57
C TYR A 69 -7.53 0.14 -8.15
N ILE A 70 -6.54 -0.63 -8.61
CA ILE A 70 -6.45 -2.07 -8.31
C ILE A 70 -6.25 -2.31 -6.82
N ILE A 71 -5.42 -1.49 -6.16
CA ILE A 71 -5.24 -1.51 -4.71
C ILE A 71 -6.59 -1.31 -3.99
N ALA A 72 -7.35 -0.29 -4.41
CA ALA A 72 -8.63 0.04 -3.80
C ALA A 72 -9.68 -1.06 -4.04
N GLU A 73 -9.79 -1.55 -5.27
CA GLU A 73 -10.74 -2.60 -5.66
C GLU A 73 -10.46 -3.92 -4.93
N MET A 74 -9.20 -4.39 -4.94
CA MET A 74 -8.80 -5.60 -4.22
C MET A 74 -9.10 -5.48 -2.72
N THR A 75 -8.82 -4.33 -2.11
CA THR A 75 -9.07 -4.10 -0.69
C THR A 75 -10.57 -4.07 -0.38
N GLN A 76 -11.38 -3.49 -1.27
CA GLN A 76 -12.84 -3.51 -1.13
C GLN A 76 -13.41 -4.92 -1.18
N CYS A 77 -12.93 -5.77 -2.10
CA CYS A 77 -13.38 -7.16 -2.23
C CYS A 77 -13.08 -8.03 -0.99
N LEU A 78 -12.16 -7.62 -0.12
CA LEU A 78 -11.89 -8.31 1.14
C LEU A 78 -12.96 -8.07 2.22
N GLU A 79 -13.83 -7.07 2.03
CA GLU A 79 -14.95 -6.73 2.93
C GLU A 79 -14.56 -6.52 4.41
N LEU A 80 -13.31 -6.10 4.66
CA LEU A 80 -12.69 -5.95 5.98
C LEU A 80 -13.53 -5.07 6.93
N LYS A 81 -13.59 -5.47 8.20
CA LYS A 81 -14.32 -4.80 9.28
C LYS A 81 -13.40 -4.21 10.36
N GLY A 82 -12.11 -4.52 10.30
CA GLY A 82 -11.03 -3.91 11.08
C GLY A 82 -10.47 -4.76 12.23
N HIS A 83 -11.05 -5.92 12.51
CA HIS A 83 -10.56 -6.85 13.54
C HIS A 83 -9.72 -7.99 12.94
N GLU A 84 -9.63 -8.07 11.61
CA GLU A 84 -9.00 -9.17 10.91
C GLU A 84 -7.48 -9.17 11.06
N ARG A 85 -6.90 -10.36 10.89
CA ARG A 85 -5.46 -10.54 10.62
C ARG A 85 -5.33 -10.94 9.16
N VAL A 86 -4.61 -10.14 8.38
CA VAL A 86 -4.49 -10.34 6.93
C VAL A 86 -3.10 -10.84 6.58
N LEU A 87 -3.03 -11.80 5.66
CA LEU A 87 -1.80 -12.21 5.00
C LEU A 87 -1.76 -11.62 3.59
N GLU A 88 -0.73 -10.83 3.30
CA GLU A 88 -0.37 -10.33 1.98
C GLU A 88 0.81 -11.16 1.44
N ILE A 89 0.71 -11.59 0.18
CA ILE A 89 1.79 -12.26 -0.54
C ILE A 89 2.33 -11.31 -1.61
N GLY A 90 3.61 -10.96 -1.50
CA GLY A 90 4.26 -9.96 -2.35
C GLY A 90 4.20 -8.58 -1.71
N THR A 91 5.07 -8.31 -0.74
CA THR A 91 5.15 -6.99 -0.09
C THR A 91 5.47 -5.88 -1.10
N GLY A 92 6.39 -6.13 -2.04
CA GLY A 92 6.83 -5.15 -3.02
C GLY A 92 7.27 -3.84 -2.35
N SER A 93 6.65 -2.72 -2.74
CA SER A 93 6.92 -1.42 -2.13
C SER A 93 6.34 -1.26 -0.73
N GLY A 94 5.38 -2.10 -0.33
CA GLY A 94 4.67 -2.02 0.94
C GLY A 94 3.43 -1.13 0.93
N TYR A 95 3.04 -0.55 -0.21
CA TYR A 95 1.88 0.34 -0.27
C TYR A 95 0.56 -0.36 0.05
N GLN A 96 0.33 -1.57 -0.49
CA GLN A 96 -0.88 -2.35 -0.19
C GLN A 96 -0.92 -2.74 1.30
N ALA A 97 0.16 -3.28 1.86
CA ALA A 97 0.28 -3.53 3.30
C ALA A 97 0.00 -2.28 4.15
N ALA A 98 0.49 -1.10 3.76
CA ALA A 98 0.22 0.15 4.45
C ALA A 98 -1.27 0.56 4.39
N VAL A 99 -1.94 0.34 3.25
CA VAL A 99 -3.38 0.56 3.11
C VAL A 99 -4.17 -0.41 3.98
N LEU A 100 -3.84 -1.70 3.97
CA LEU A 100 -4.47 -2.71 4.83
C LEU A 100 -4.28 -2.37 6.31
N ALA A 101 -3.09 -1.92 6.70
CA ALA A 101 -2.74 -1.58 8.07
C ALA A 101 -3.54 -0.38 8.63
N GLN A 102 -4.14 0.46 7.78
CA GLN A 102 -5.08 1.50 8.22
C GLN A 102 -6.46 0.94 8.59
N ILE A 103 -6.78 -0.28 8.15
CA ILE A 103 -8.10 -0.88 8.30
C ILE A 103 -8.06 -1.97 9.37
N VAL A 104 -7.10 -2.91 9.29
CA VAL A 104 -7.14 -4.18 10.04
C VAL A 104 -6.32 -4.16 11.33
N TYR A 105 -6.56 -5.15 12.19
CA TYR A 105 -5.82 -5.31 13.44
C TYR A 105 -4.33 -5.60 13.18
N LYS A 106 -4.01 -6.49 12.23
CA LYS A 106 -2.62 -6.84 11.92
C LYS A 106 -2.44 -7.32 10.49
N VAL A 107 -1.37 -6.86 9.84
CA VAL A 107 -0.93 -7.30 8.51
C VAL A 107 0.32 -8.14 8.64
N TYR A 108 0.31 -9.32 8.05
CA TYR A 108 1.47 -10.17 7.81
C TYR A 108 1.77 -10.09 6.32
N THR A 109 3.00 -9.79 5.94
CA THR A 109 3.36 -9.66 4.52
C THR A 109 4.67 -10.38 4.20
N ILE A 110 4.67 -11.13 3.10
CA ILE A 110 5.81 -11.94 2.66
C ILE A 110 6.41 -11.36 1.38
N GLU A 111 7.74 -11.21 1.36
CA GLU A 111 8.52 -10.83 0.20
C GLU A 111 9.63 -11.85 -0.07
N ARG A 112 9.82 -12.22 -1.34
CA ARG A 112 10.83 -13.18 -1.79
C ARG A 112 12.09 -12.51 -2.34
N ASN A 113 12.03 -11.23 -2.67
CA ASN A 113 13.17 -10.42 -3.09
C ASN A 113 13.81 -9.73 -1.87
N ASN A 114 15.07 -10.05 -1.59
CA ASN A 114 15.75 -9.56 -0.38
C ASN A 114 15.95 -8.03 -0.39
N ALA A 115 16.25 -7.44 -1.55
CA ALA A 115 16.48 -6.00 -1.66
C ALA A 115 15.19 -5.22 -1.34
N LEU A 116 14.05 -5.63 -1.92
CA LEU A 116 12.75 -5.04 -1.63
C LEU A 116 12.33 -5.28 -0.18
N PHE A 117 12.54 -6.48 0.36
CA PHE A 117 12.23 -6.79 1.76
C PHE A 117 12.95 -5.83 2.72
N LEU A 118 14.26 -5.63 2.55
CA LEU A 118 15.06 -4.76 3.41
C LEU A 118 14.64 -3.29 3.27
N GLN A 119 14.43 -2.83 2.03
CA GLN A 119 13.98 -1.46 1.76
C GLN A 119 12.62 -1.17 2.41
N THR A 120 11.64 -2.06 2.18
CA THR A 120 10.27 -1.86 2.64
C THR A 120 10.15 -2.02 4.16
N ARG A 121 10.91 -2.94 4.77
CA ARG A 121 11.00 -3.03 6.24
C ARG A 121 11.49 -1.72 6.85
N LYS A 122 12.59 -1.15 6.34
CA LYS A 122 13.12 0.14 6.80
C LYS A 122 12.11 1.28 6.60
N LEU A 123 11.36 1.25 5.49
CA LEU A 123 10.30 2.21 5.24
C LEU A 123 9.19 2.10 6.29
N PHE A 124 8.70 0.89 6.59
CA PHE A 124 7.69 0.70 7.63
C PHE A 124 8.14 1.19 9.01
N ASP A 125 9.41 0.96 9.37
CA ASP A 125 9.99 1.48 10.62
C ASP A 125 10.00 3.02 10.63
N THR A 126 10.40 3.64 9.52
CA THR A 126 10.44 5.10 9.34
C THR A 126 9.04 5.72 9.42
N LEU A 127 8.06 5.06 8.82
CA LEU A 127 6.66 5.48 8.81
C LEU A 127 5.89 5.07 10.08
N ARG A 128 6.55 4.34 11.00
CA ARG A 128 6.00 3.87 12.28
C ARG A 128 4.77 2.97 12.14
N TYR A 129 4.78 2.07 11.17
CA TYR A 129 3.76 1.03 11.07
C TYR A 129 4.03 -0.06 12.12
N HIS A 130 3.28 -0.03 13.22
CA HIS A 130 3.45 -0.97 14.34
C HIS A 130 2.65 -2.27 14.19
N ASN A 131 1.68 -2.31 13.28
CA ASN A 131 0.80 -3.46 13.03
C ASN A 131 1.11 -4.20 11.72
N ILE A 132 2.29 -3.98 11.13
CA ILE A 132 2.77 -4.72 9.96
C ILE A 132 3.94 -5.62 10.39
N VAL A 133 3.87 -6.91 10.06
CA VAL A 133 4.95 -7.88 10.26
C VAL A 133 5.41 -8.37 8.90
N THR A 134 6.70 -8.19 8.61
CA THR A 134 7.30 -8.61 7.34
C THR A 134 8.07 -9.92 7.50
N ARG A 135 8.09 -10.74 6.46
CA ARG A 135 8.92 -11.96 6.39
C ARG A 135 9.56 -12.10 5.03
N TYR A 136 10.87 -12.36 5.03
CA TYR A 136 11.60 -12.76 3.83
C TYR A 136 11.42 -14.26 3.63
N SER A 137 10.60 -14.66 2.64
CA SER A 137 10.27 -16.07 2.40
C SER A 137 9.60 -16.25 1.03
N ASP A 138 9.45 -17.51 0.62
CA ASP A 138 8.52 -17.87 -0.45
C ASP A 138 7.07 -17.80 0.06
N GLY A 139 6.29 -16.89 -0.53
CA GLY A 139 4.90 -16.67 -0.16
C GLY A 139 3.93 -17.76 -0.63
N THR A 140 4.32 -18.64 -1.55
CA THR A 140 3.47 -19.75 -2.00
C THR A 140 3.22 -20.77 -0.89
N GLN A 141 4.05 -20.77 0.15
CA GLN A 141 3.94 -21.62 1.33
C GLN A 141 3.02 -21.02 2.41
N GLY A 142 2.52 -19.80 2.18
CA GLY A 142 1.76 -19.02 3.14
C GLY A 142 2.58 -18.66 4.39
N TRP A 143 1.88 -18.38 5.48
CA TRP A 143 2.49 -18.08 6.77
C TRP A 143 2.00 -19.06 7.83
N LYS A 144 2.65 -20.21 7.92
CA LYS A 144 2.43 -21.16 9.02
C LYS A 144 3.24 -20.66 10.22
N GLN A 145 2.53 -20.33 11.30
CA GLN A 145 3.03 -19.83 12.60
C GLN A 145 3.26 -18.32 12.68
#